data_AF-A0A1F9D564-F1
#
_entry.id   AF-A0A1F9D564-F1
#
_cell.length_a   1.000
_cell.length_b   1.000
_cell.length_c   1.000
_cell.angle_alpha   90.00
_cell.angle_beta   90.00
_cell.angle_gamma   90.00
#
_symmetry.space_group_name_H-M   'P 1'
#
loop_
_entity.id
_entity.type
_entity.pdbx_description
1 polymer ?
#
loop_
_entity_poly.entity_id
_entity_poly.type
_entity_poly.pdbx_seq_one_letter_code
_entity_poly.pdbx_strand_id
1 'polypeptide(L)' 'MKMDWKEIMQKMEQLNEAQALKFRIPQTFGGGIAVIELNQNKGKKYLLKLGKDENVSPYSDSDKPKDLAKWVADRMGELV' A
#
# COMPACT_ATOMS: atom_id res chain seq x y z
N MET A 1 10.03 -12.61 0.24
CA MET A 1 11.03 -11.94 1.09
C MET A 1 10.33 -10.78 1.78
N LYS A 2 10.42 -10.67 3.11
CA LYS A 2 9.67 -9.65 3.84
C LYS A 2 10.34 -8.29 3.68
N MET A 3 9.65 -7.31 3.09
CA MET A 3 10.16 -5.93 2.99
C MET A 3 10.03 -5.21 4.32
N ASP A 4 11.02 -4.41 4.67
CA ASP A 4 10.93 -3.52 5.81
C ASP A 4 10.19 -2.21 5.44
N TRP A 5 9.76 -1.46 6.46
CA TRP A 5 9.00 -0.23 6.22
C TRP A 5 9.83 0.85 5.50
N LYS A 6 11.17 0.82 5.57
CA LYS A 6 12.03 1.79 4.89
C LYS A 6 12.06 1.54 3.40
N GLU A 7 12.19 0.28 2.98
CA GLU A 7 12.13 -0.13 1.58
C GLU A 7 10.77 0.20 0.96
N ILE A 8 9.68 -0.09 1.68
CA ILE A 8 8.32 0.24 1.23
C ILE A 8 8.17 1.76 1.07
N MET A 9 8.63 2.54 2.05
CA MET A 9 8.58 4.00 1.99
C MET A 9 9.37 4.56 0.80
N GLN A 10 10.59 4.06 0.55
CA GLN A 10 11.38 4.48 -0.61
C GLN A 10 10.69 4.16 -1.93
N LYS A 11 10.10 2.97 -2.04
CA LYS A 11 9.32 2.60 -3.23
C LYS A 11 8.08 3.48 -3.41
N MET A 12 7.40 3.83 -2.32
CA MET A 12 6.26 4.74 -2.36
C MET A 12 6.66 6.14 -2.84
N GLU A 13 7.80 6.64 -2.41
CA GLU A 13 8.31 7.96 -2.86
C GLU A 13 8.69 7.97 -4.35
N GLN A 14 9.06 6.81 -4.89
CA GLN A 14 9.38 6.60 -6.30
C GLN A 14 8.15 6.29 -7.18
N LEU A 15 6.96 6.14 -6.57
CA LEU A 15 5.74 5.90 -7.34
C LEU A 15 5.46 7.06 -8.28
N ASN A 16 5.04 6.71 -9.50
CA ASN A 16 4.46 7.63 -10.46
C ASN A 16 2.97 7.34 -10.64
N GLU A 17 2.26 8.20 -11.36
CA GLU A 17 0.80 8.16 -11.49
C GLU A 17 0.25 6.89 -12.16
N ALA A 18 1.11 6.11 -12.83
CA ALA A 18 0.76 4.86 -13.50
C ALA A 18 1.23 3.61 -12.73
N GLN A 19 1.83 3.79 -11.55
CA GLN A 19 2.38 2.71 -10.74
C GLN A 19 1.64 2.55 -9.42
N ALA A 20 1.61 1.30 -8.95
CA ALA A 20 1.13 0.93 -7.64
C ALA A 20 2.03 -0.14 -7.03
N LEU A 21 2.17 -0.12 -5.70
CA LEU A 21 2.80 -1.21 -4.94
C LEU A 21 1.73 -2.15 -4.44
N LYS A 22 1.91 -3.45 -4.70
CA LYS A 22 0.97 -4.49 -4.29
C LYS A 22 1.62 -5.40 -3.25
N PHE A 23 0.88 -5.69 -2.19
CA PHE A 23 1.33 -6.52 -1.08
C PHE A 23 0.31 -7.62 -0.81
N ARG A 24 0.81 -8.83 -0.52
CA ARG A 24 -0.08 -9.93 -0.15
C ARG A 24 -0.52 -9.75 1.29
N ILE A 25 -1.83 -9.84 1.51
CA ILE A 25 -2.39 -9.92 2.84
C ILE A 25 -2.38 -11.40 3.26
N PRO A 26 -1.71 -11.75 4.37
CA PRO A 26 -1.78 -13.11 4.90
C PRO A 26 -3.20 -13.51 5.27
N GLN A 27 -3.54 -14.80 5.16
CA GLN A 27 -4.87 -15.32 5.54
C GLN A 27 -5.24 -15.01 7.00
N THR A 28 -4.25 -14.89 7.89
CA THR A 28 -4.46 -14.51 9.30
C THR A 28 -5.06 -13.12 9.48
N PHE A 29 -4.95 -12.25 8.45
CA PHE A 29 -5.53 -10.91 8.42
C PHE A 29 -6.72 -10.79 7.45
N GLY A 30 -7.31 -11.93 7.06
CA GLY A 30 -8.47 -11.98 6.15
C GLY A 30 -8.13 -12.26 4.69
N GLY A 31 -6.84 -12.33 4.33
CA GLY A 31 -6.38 -12.61 2.97
C GLY A 31 -6.66 -11.48 1.97
N GLY A 32 -6.06 -11.58 0.78
CA GLY A 32 -6.24 -10.60 -0.32
C GLY A 32 -4.96 -9.85 -0.67
N ILE A 33 -5.13 -8.65 -1.22
CA ILE A 33 -4.07 -7.78 -1.72
C ILE A 33 -4.29 -6.37 -1.16
N ALA A 34 -3.21 -5.75 -0.70
CA ALA A 34 -3.16 -4.32 -0.44
C ALA A 34 -2.44 -3.60 -1.57
N VAL A 35 -3.04 -2.53 -2.06
CA VAL A 35 -2.50 -1.72 -3.16
C VAL A 35 -2.25 -0.30 -2.65
N ILE A 36 -1.02 0.18 -2.81
CA ILE A 36 -0.63 1.56 -2.54
C ILE A 36 -0.36 2.25 -3.86
N GLU A 37 -1.04 3.36 -4.11
CA GLU A 37 -0.87 4.17 -5.32
C GLU A 37 -0.90 5.66 -4.99
N LEU A 38 -0.48 6.50 -5.95
CA LEU A 38 -0.67 7.93 -5.82
C LEU A 38 -2.14 8.31 -5.97
N ASN A 39 -2.61 9.21 -5.11
CA ASN A 39 -3.94 9.78 -5.24
C ASN A 39 -3.94 10.82 -6.37
N GLN A 40 -4.66 10.55 -7.45
CA GLN A 40 -4.83 11.49 -8.56
C GLN A 40 -5.90 12.57 -8.29
N ASN A 41 -6.65 12.47 -7.19
CA ASN A 41 -7.69 13.44 -6.82
C ASN A 41 -7.21 14.46 -5.78
N LYS A 42 -8.00 15.52 -5.56
CA LYS A 42 -7.78 16.46 -4.44
C LYS A 42 -7.94 15.73 -3.10
N GLY A 43 -6.84 15.57 -2.37
CA GLY A 43 -6.81 14.87 -1.09
C GLY A 43 -5.39 14.55 -0.66
N LYS A 44 -5.24 13.52 0.18
CA LYS A 44 -3.92 13.08 0.63
C LYS A 44 -3.15 12.30 -0.45
N LYS A 45 -1.82 12.42 -0.45
CA LYS A 45 -0.90 11.98 -1.53
C LYS A 45 -1.00 10.49 -1.90
N TYR A 46 -1.23 9.60 -0.93
CA TYR A 46 -1.26 8.15 -1.17
C TYR A 46 -2.62 7.57 -0.83
N LEU A 47 -3.07 6.62 -1.67
CA LEU A 47 -4.24 5.79 -1.42
C LEU A 47 -3.79 4.39 -1.03
N LEU A 48 -4.47 3.83 -0.01
CA LEU A 48 -4.41 2.42 0.34
C LEU A 48 -5.75 1.77 -0.03
N LYS A 49 -5.70 0.75 -0.87
CA LYS A 49 -6.83 -0.09 -1.24
C LYS A 49 -6.62 -1.49 -0.67
N LEU A 50 -7.65 -2.07 -0.07
CA LEU A 50 -7.63 -3.45 0.44
C LEU A 50 -8.72 -4.25 -0.25
N GLY A 51 -8.37 -5.35 -0.91
CA GLY A 51 -9.35 -6.13 -1.65
C GLY A 51 -8.81 -7.44 -2.18
N LYS A 52 -9.70 -8.23 -2.79
CA LYS A 52 -9.30 -9.41 -3.57
C LYS A 52 -8.92 -9.05 -5.01
N ASP A 53 -9.29 -7.85 -5.44
CA ASP A 53 -9.12 -7.31 -6.79
C ASP A 53 -8.55 -5.88 -6.72
N GLU A 54 -8.02 -5.38 -7.83
CA GLU A 54 -7.41 -4.04 -7.92
C GLU A 54 -8.45 -2.89 -7.92
N ASN A 55 -9.72 -3.23 -8.12
CA ASN A 55 -10.81 -2.29 -8.36
C ASN A 55 -11.74 -2.12 -7.15
N VAL A 56 -11.15 -2.07 -5.95
CA VAL A 56 -11.86 -1.82 -4.70
C VAL A 56 -11.76 -0.35 -4.29
N SER A 57 -12.78 0.10 -3.55
CA SER A 57 -12.79 1.43 -2.96
C SER A 57 -11.58 1.65 -2.04
N PRO A 58 -11.03 2.88 -1.97
CA PRO A 58 -9.95 3.19 -1.05
C PRO A 58 -10.36 2.85 0.38
N TYR A 59 -9.52 2.07 1.06
CA TYR A 59 -9.66 1.79 2.48
C TYR A 59 -9.23 3.01 3.32
N SER A 60 -8.17 3.69 2.89
CA SER A 60 -7.65 4.88 3.58
C SER A 60 -6.80 5.74 2.64
N ASP A 61 -6.69 7.03 2.94
CA ASP A 61 -5.80 7.98 2.29
C ASP A 61 -4.82 8.60 3.31
N SER A 62 -3.55 8.75 2.92
CA SER A 62 -2.47 9.21 3.79
C SER A 62 -1.49 10.15 3.09
N ASP A 63 -1.10 11.24 3.77
CA ASP A 63 0.01 12.12 3.37
C ASP A 63 1.34 11.69 4.01
N LYS A 64 1.29 10.70 4.90
CA LYS A 64 2.42 10.26 5.71
C LYS A 64 2.91 8.92 5.17
N PRO A 65 3.87 8.90 4.23
CA PRO A 65 4.35 7.67 3.61
C PRO A 65 4.95 6.71 4.63
N LYS A 66 5.63 7.23 5.65
CA LYS A 66 6.21 6.44 6.74
C LYS A 66 5.17 5.66 7.56
N ASP A 67 4.07 6.31 7.92
CA ASP A 67 3.03 5.68 8.73
C ASP A 67 2.30 4.59 7.94
N LEU A 68 2.06 4.85 6.65
CA LEU A 68 1.47 3.87 5.74
C LEU A 68 2.43 2.69 5.50
N ALA A 69 3.70 2.96 5.24
CA ALA A 69 4.71 1.93 5.02
C ALA A 69 4.91 1.03 6.26
N LYS A 70 4.91 1.62 7.47
CA LYS A 70 4.93 0.85 8.71
C LYS A 70 3.70 -0.03 8.86
N TRP A 71 2.51 0.53 8.62
CA TRP A 71 1.27 -0.22 8.71
C TRP A 71 1.27 -1.45 7.80
N VAL A 72 1.81 -1.30 6.58
CA VAL A 72 1.94 -2.37 5.58
C VAL A 72 3.04 -3.36 5.97
N ALA A 73 4.22 -2.91 6.40
CA ALA A 73 5.30 -3.80 6.84
C ALA A 73 4.91 -4.67 8.05
N ASP A 74 4.15 -4.09 8.99
CA ASP A 74 3.69 -4.78 10.19
C ASP A 74 2.65 -5.87 9.85
N ARG A 75 1.80 -5.65 8.85
CA ARG A 75 0.66 -6.52 8.53
C ARG A 75 0.86 -7.43 7.30
N MET A 76 1.70 -7.04 6.35
CA MET A 76 1.65 -7.53 4.96
C MET A 76 3.03 -7.67 4.32
N GLY A 77 3.98 -8.17 5.11
CA GLY A 77 5.40 -8.17 4.79
C GLY A 77 5.84 -8.64 3.39
N GLU A 78 5.01 -9.27 2.57
CA GLU A 78 5.40 -9.79 1.26
C GLU A 78 4.85 -8.93 0.10
N LEU A 79 5.76 -8.35 -0.69
CA LEU A 79 5.47 -7.68 -1.96
C LEU A 79 5.12 -8.72 -3.04
N VAL A 80 4.15 -8.43 -3.91
CA VAL A 80 3.71 -9.31 -5.02
C VAL A 80 3.68 -8.56 -6.34
#